data_AF-A0A4Q7XVD0-F1
#
_entry.id   AF-A0A4Q7XVD0-F1
#
_cell.length_a   1.000
_cell.length_b   1.000
_cell.length_c   1.000
_cell.angle_alpha   90.00
_cell.angle_beta   90.00
_cell.angle_gamma   90.00
#
_symmetry.space_group_name_H-M   'P 1'
#
loop_
_entity.id
_entity.type
_entity.pdbx_description
1 polymer ?
#
loop_
_entity_poly.entity_id
_entity_poly.type
_entity_poly.pdbx_seq_one_letter_code
_entity_poly.pdbx_strand_id
1 'polypeptide(L)'
;MTETEKTARTPHPLYTVESALAWYTFIADRLADDLRTGYPTADSGSAVGDYQEDLKTAQCAHQRFTDAWQRRDRYEAKDAWWELKNIAGQWSSHTDFPEPVSDGTMPCPIPSDDTGHPCTKKIPRGWTASEGHGGGHFWQSPKVAELEKAGVHYDAGQLLSGQPAKYHLPKDCTPDCWKWRDR
;
A
#
# COMPACT_ATOMS: atom_id res chain seq x y z
N MET A 1 7.53 -33.79 12.58
CA MET A 1 8.19 -32.62 11.94
C MET A 1 7.31 -31.43 12.28
N THR A 2 7.88 -30.48 12.99
CA THR A 2 7.20 -29.33 13.60
C THR A 2 6.58 -28.45 12.52
N GLU A 3 5.29 -28.18 12.68
CA GLU A 3 4.62 -27.06 12.03
C GLU A 3 5.44 -25.81 12.34
N THR A 4 6.06 -25.24 11.31
CA THR A 4 6.63 -23.90 11.38
C THR A 4 5.45 -23.00 11.71
N GLU A 5 5.32 -22.57 12.97
CA GLU A 5 4.52 -21.41 13.33
C GLU A 5 4.97 -20.30 12.38
N LYS A 6 4.17 -20.04 11.34
CA LYS A 6 4.25 -18.79 10.58
C LYS A 6 4.00 -17.73 11.64
N THR A 7 5.08 -17.16 12.16
CA THR A 7 5.09 -15.99 13.01
C THR A 7 4.01 -15.07 12.48
N ALA A 8 3.02 -14.78 13.32
CA ALA A 8 1.87 -13.97 12.92
C ALA A 8 2.40 -12.70 12.26
N ARG A 9 2.21 -12.57 10.94
CA ARG A 9 2.67 -11.42 10.16
C ARG A 9 2.21 -10.16 10.88
N THR A 10 3.16 -9.30 11.21
CA THR A 10 2.87 -7.99 11.82
C THR A 10 1.88 -7.27 10.90
N PRO A 11 0.80 -6.68 11.45
CA PRO A 11 -0.17 -5.98 10.62
C PRO A 11 0.53 -4.88 9.82
N HIS A 12 0.17 -4.75 8.54
CA HIS A 12 0.74 -3.75 7.67
C HIS A 12 0.46 -2.34 8.26
N PRO A 13 1.48 -1.50 8.47
CA PRO A 13 1.35 -0.29 9.29
C PRO A 13 0.41 0.75 8.68
N LEU A 14 0.07 0.66 7.39
CA LEU A 14 -0.88 1.56 6.73
C LEU A 14 -2.36 1.15 6.87
N TYR A 15 -2.64 -0.10 7.28
CA TYR A 15 -4.00 -0.64 7.29
C TYR A 15 -4.38 -1.00 8.72
N THR A 16 -4.82 -0.01 9.50
CA THR A 16 -5.34 -0.19 10.86
C THR A 16 -6.82 0.20 10.93
N VAL A 17 -7.49 -0.18 12.03
CA VAL A 17 -8.88 0.24 12.28
C VAL A 17 -8.98 1.76 12.35
N GLU A 18 -8.01 2.44 12.95
CA GLU A 18 -7.96 3.90 12.98
C GLU A 18 -7.82 4.50 11.58
N SER A 19 -6.97 3.91 10.73
CA SER A 19 -6.82 4.37 9.35
C SER A 19 -8.12 4.19 8.55
N ALA A 20 -8.80 3.04 8.68
CA ALA A 20 -10.05 2.77 7.98
C ALA A 20 -11.16 3.71 8.43
N LEU A 21 -11.23 4.01 9.74
CA LEU A 21 -12.15 4.99 10.29
C LEU A 21 -11.87 6.39 9.73
N ALA A 22 -10.60 6.81 9.67
CA ALA A 22 -10.23 8.11 9.11
C ALA A 22 -10.66 8.26 7.64
N TRP A 23 -10.47 7.23 6.83
CA TRP A 23 -10.96 7.20 5.45
C TRP A 23 -12.49 7.29 5.37
N TYR A 24 -13.20 6.51 6.17
CA TYR A 24 -14.66 6.53 6.19
C TYR A 24 -15.21 7.91 6.62
N THR A 25 -14.68 8.50 7.68
CA THR A 25 -15.09 9.83 8.16
C THR A 25 -14.83 10.90 7.09
N PHE A 26 -13.66 10.89 6.46
CA PHE A 26 -13.35 11.80 5.37
C PHE A 26 -14.37 11.69 4.22
N ILE A 27 -14.70 10.47 3.78
CA ILE A 27 -15.69 10.26 2.72
C ILE A 27 -17.06 10.79 3.15
N ALA A 28 -17.51 10.48 4.36
CA ALA A 28 -18.80 10.93 4.86
C ALA A 28 -18.90 12.46 4.92
N ASP A 29 -17.83 13.13 5.38
CA ASP A 29 -17.77 14.59 5.46
C ASP A 29 -17.78 15.22 4.06
N ARG A 30 -17.05 14.67 3.08
CA ARG A 30 -17.04 15.17 1.70
C ARG A 30 -18.36 14.95 0.97
N LEU A 31 -18.98 13.79 1.13
CA LEU A 31 -20.32 13.54 0.60
C LEU A 31 -21.34 14.53 1.17
N ALA A 32 -21.27 14.84 2.47
CA ALA A 32 -22.16 15.81 3.10
C ALA A 32 -21.93 17.25 2.61
N ASP A 33 -20.67 17.63 2.39
CA ASP A 33 -20.30 18.94 1.86
C ASP A 33 -20.70 19.11 0.39
N ASP A 34 -20.52 18.07 -0.43
CA ASP A 34 -20.92 18.05 -1.83
C ASP A 34 -22.45 18.17 -1.96
N LEU A 35 -23.20 17.44 -1.12
CA LEU A 35 -24.66 17.57 -1.07
C LEU A 35 -25.09 19.00 -0.70
N ARG A 36 -24.48 19.59 0.34
CA ARG A 36 -24.82 20.95 0.81
C ARG A 36 -24.47 22.02 -0.23
N THR A 37 -23.34 21.86 -0.92
CA THR A 37 -22.86 22.81 -1.92
C THR A 37 -23.66 22.72 -3.21
N GLY A 38 -24.01 21.50 -3.64
CA GLY A 38 -24.81 21.27 -4.85
C GLY A 38 -26.27 21.67 -4.70
N TYR A 39 -26.84 21.54 -3.48
CA TYR A 39 -28.28 21.73 -3.24
C TYR A 39 -28.57 22.57 -1.99
N PRO A 40 -28.21 23.87 -1.99
CA PRO A 40 -28.36 24.74 -0.81
C PRO A 40 -29.81 25.09 -0.45
N THR A 41 -30.76 24.96 -1.39
CA THR A 41 -32.18 25.25 -1.19
C THR A 41 -33.03 24.08 -1.71
N ALA A 42 -33.50 23.26 -0.78
CA ALA A 42 -34.13 21.96 -0.99
C ALA A 42 -35.19 21.88 -2.10
N ASP A 43 -34.89 21.12 -3.15
CA ASP A 43 -35.74 20.03 -3.66
C ASP A 43 -34.84 19.10 -4.51
N SER A 44 -34.29 18.06 -3.90
CA SER A 44 -33.20 17.27 -4.50
C SER A 44 -33.27 15.78 -4.14
N GLY A 45 -34.46 15.20 -4.25
CA GLY A 45 -34.72 13.79 -3.89
C GLY A 45 -33.74 12.80 -4.55
N SER A 46 -33.35 13.02 -5.81
CA SER A 46 -32.33 12.19 -6.48
C SER A 46 -30.94 12.38 -5.88
N ALA A 47 -30.50 13.61 -5.63
CA ALA A 47 -29.18 13.88 -5.07
C ALA A 47 -29.03 13.39 -3.62
N VAL A 48 -30.13 13.40 -2.85
CA VAL A 48 -30.16 12.78 -1.51
C VAL A 48 -30.08 11.25 -1.64
N GLY A 49 -30.72 10.67 -2.65
CA GLY A 49 -30.61 9.25 -2.96
C GLY A 49 -29.19 8.82 -3.31
N ASP A 50 -28.55 9.54 -4.24
CA ASP A 50 -27.16 9.29 -4.65
C ASP A 50 -26.20 9.42 -3.44
N TYR A 51 -26.34 10.49 -2.65
CA TYR A 51 -25.60 10.66 -1.40
C TYR A 51 -25.77 9.48 -0.44
N GLN A 52 -27.01 8.99 -0.25
CA GLN A 52 -27.29 7.87 0.64
C GLN A 52 -26.68 6.56 0.14
N GLU A 53 -26.70 6.33 -1.17
CA GLU A 53 -26.09 5.15 -1.80
C GLU A 53 -24.56 5.17 -1.67
N ASP A 54 -23.93 6.31 -1.94
CA ASP A 54 -22.49 6.48 -1.81
C ASP A 54 -22.04 6.35 -0.36
N LEU A 55 -22.76 6.98 0.58
CA LEU A 55 -22.48 6.85 2.01
C LEU A 55 -22.63 5.40 2.47
N LYS A 56 -23.66 4.70 2.03
CA LYS A 56 -23.86 3.28 2.35
C LYS A 56 -22.73 2.42 1.79
N THR A 57 -22.25 2.70 0.58
CA THR A 57 -21.10 2.01 -0.01
C THR A 57 -19.85 2.17 0.84
N ALA A 58 -19.57 3.40 1.30
CA ALA A 58 -18.46 3.68 2.20
C ALA A 58 -18.62 2.99 3.58
N GLN A 59 -19.84 3.00 4.14
CA GLN A 59 -20.17 2.28 5.38
C GLN A 59 -19.92 0.77 5.25
N CYS A 60 -20.37 0.17 4.15
CA CYS A 60 -20.17 -1.26 3.89
C CYS A 60 -18.69 -1.63 3.72
N ALA A 61 -17.89 -0.78 3.07
CA ALA A 61 -16.45 -0.99 2.96
C ALA A 61 -15.75 -0.91 4.34
N HIS A 62 -16.10 0.09 5.16
CA HIS A 62 -15.58 0.21 6.53
C HIS A 62 -15.97 -0.97 7.43
N GLN A 63 -17.22 -1.44 7.34
CA GLN A 63 -17.67 -2.60 8.10
C GLN A 63 -16.93 -3.87 7.67
N ARG A 64 -16.77 -4.10 6.36
CA ARG A 64 -15.99 -5.24 5.83
C ARG A 64 -14.54 -5.21 6.33
N PHE A 65 -13.91 -4.03 6.34
CA PHE A 65 -12.58 -3.87 6.93
C PHE A 65 -12.57 -4.32 8.39
N THR A 66 -13.50 -3.79 9.20
CA THR A 66 -13.55 -4.05 10.64
C THR A 66 -13.78 -5.54 10.93
N ASP A 67 -14.71 -6.17 10.21
CA ASP A 67 -15.02 -7.59 10.37
C ASP A 67 -13.82 -8.48 9.98
N ALA A 68 -13.20 -8.19 8.82
CA ALA A 68 -12.01 -8.89 8.37
C ALA A 68 -10.85 -8.73 9.36
N TRP A 69 -10.66 -7.53 9.89
CA TRP A 69 -9.64 -7.25 10.91
C TRP A 69 -9.85 -8.07 12.18
N GLN A 70 -11.09 -8.14 12.68
CA GLN A 70 -11.44 -8.93 13.87
C GLN A 70 -11.22 -10.43 13.64
N ARG A 71 -11.57 -10.95 12.45
CA ARG A 71 -11.30 -12.33 12.03
C ARG A 71 -9.83 -12.60 11.75
N ARG A 72 -8.97 -11.58 11.79
CA ARG A 72 -7.56 -11.61 11.39
C ARG A 72 -7.35 -11.99 9.91
N ASP A 73 -8.36 -11.79 9.07
CA ASP A 73 -8.23 -11.91 7.63
C ASP A 73 -7.57 -10.65 7.06
N ARG A 74 -6.26 -10.76 6.81
CA ARG A 74 -5.45 -9.62 6.36
C ARG A 74 -5.67 -9.30 4.88
N TYR A 75 -6.08 -10.28 4.07
CA TYR A 75 -6.32 -10.05 2.64
C TYR A 75 -7.62 -9.30 2.46
N GLU A 76 -8.70 -9.79 3.08
CA GLU A 76 -10.01 -9.13 3.03
C GLU A 76 -9.96 -7.74 3.66
N ALA A 77 -9.23 -7.56 4.76
CA ALA A 77 -9.02 -6.23 5.36
C ALA A 77 -8.28 -5.29 4.40
N LYS A 78 -7.23 -5.76 3.71
CA LYS A 78 -6.50 -4.95 2.73
C LYS A 78 -7.41 -4.53 1.57
N ASP A 79 -8.22 -5.46 1.06
CA ASP A 79 -9.09 -5.20 -0.09
C ASP A 79 -10.19 -4.19 0.27
N ALA A 80 -10.85 -4.36 1.42
CA ALA A 80 -11.83 -3.39 1.93
C ALA A 80 -11.23 -2.01 2.20
N TRP A 81 -9.98 -1.94 2.65
CA TRP A 81 -9.26 -0.66 2.80
C TRP A 81 -9.02 0.02 1.44
N TRP A 82 -8.62 -0.74 0.42
CA TRP A 82 -8.43 -0.19 -0.94
C TRP A 82 -9.73 0.31 -1.55
N GLU A 83 -10.85 -0.32 -1.26
CA GLU A 83 -12.15 0.18 -1.69
C GLU A 83 -12.48 1.54 -1.06
N LEU A 84 -12.26 1.73 0.24
CA LEU A 84 -12.40 3.05 0.88
C LEU A 84 -11.53 4.10 0.19
N LYS A 85 -10.28 3.77 -0.09
CA LYS A 85 -9.36 4.68 -0.78
C LYS A 85 -9.82 5.01 -2.20
N ASN A 86 -10.33 4.03 -2.94
CA ASN A 86 -10.85 4.24 -4.29
C ASN A 86 -12.06 5.17 -4.30
N ILE A 87 -12.98 5.03 -3.34
CA ILE A 87 -14.12 5.95 -3.16
C ILE A 87 -13.60 7.36 -2.86
N ALA A 88 -12.64 7.48 -1.94
CA ALA A 88 -12.07 8.77 -1.56
C ALA A 88 -11.25 9.44 -2.69
N GLY A 89 -10.79 8.67 -3.68
CA GLY A 89 -9.87 9.13 -4.73
C GLY A 89 -10.35 10.36 -5.53
N GLN A 90 -11.66 10.57 -5.62
CA GLN A 90 -12.24 11.76 -6.25
C GLN A 90 -11.89 13.08 -5.51
N TRP A 91 -11.54 13.00 -4.23
CA TRP A 91 -11.09 14.14 -3.41
C TRP A 91 -9.59 14.08 -3.08
N SER A 92 -8.78 13.39 -3.90
CA SER A 92 -7.33 13.22 -3.68
C SER A 92 -6.51 14.51 -3.59
N SER A 93 -7.03 15.63 -4.10
CA SER A 93 -6.41 16.96 -4.00
C SER A 93 -6.86 17.75 -2.77
N HIS A 94 -7.78 17.22 -1.96
CA HIS A 94 -8.30 17.91 -0.79
C HIS A 94 -7.24 18.01 0.32
N THR A 95 -7.14 19.13 1.04
CA THR A 95 -6.11 19.33 2.07
C THR A 95 -6.24 18.37 3.26
N ASP A 96 -7.46 17.92 3.55
CA ASP A 96 -7.78 16.96 4.61
C ASP A 96 -7.70 15.49 4.13
N PHE A 97 -7.18 15.23 2.93
CA PHE A 97 -7.06 13.87 2.42
C PHE A 97 -6.26 13.01 3.44
N PRO A 98 -6.76 11.83 3.86
CA PRO A 98 -6.24 11.12 5.04
C PRO A 98 -4.78 10.67 4.96
N GLU A 99 -4.16 10.71 3.77
CA GLU A 99 -2.79 10.30 3.54
C GLU A 99 -1.98 11.41 2.86
N PRO A 100 -0.75 11.71 3.32
CA PRO A 100 0.09 12.68 2.66
C PRO A 100 0.43 12.23 1.23
N VAL A 101 0.45 13.19 0.32
CA VAL A 101 0.92 13.01 -1.05
C VAL A 101 2.42 13.31 -1.10
N SER A 102 3.21 12.38 -1.63
CA SER A 102 4.67 12.52 -1.70
C SER A 102 5.08 13.65 -2.67
N ASP A 103 6.11 14.40 -2.29
CA ASP A 103 6.82 15.36 -3.14
C ASP A 103 7.98 14.71 -3.94
N GLY A 104 8.19 13.40 -3.73
CA GLY A 104 9.31 12.60 -4.25
C GLY A 104 10.35 12.23 -3.19
N THR A 105 10.24 12.73 -1.95
CA THR A 105 11.22 12.49 -0.87
C THR A 105 10.72 11.55 0.23
N MET A 106 9.41 11.27 0.25
CA MET A 106 8.76 10.43 1.26
C MET A 106 9.37 9.03 1.28
N PRO A 107 9.82 8.54 2.45
CA PRO A 107 10.32 7.18 2.57
C PRO A 107 9.19 6.17 2.39
N CYS A 108 9.48 4.99 1.85
CA CYS A 108 8.52 3.89 1.88
C CYS A 108 8.26 3.47 3.34
N PRO A 109 6.99 3.45 3.80
CA PRO A 109 6.66 3.17 5.20
C PRO A 109 6.65 1.67 5.52
N ILE A 110 6.81 0.80 4.51
CA ILE A 110 6.63 -0.64 4.65
C ILE A 110 8.00 -1.33 4.67
N PRO A 111 8.38 -1.97 5.80
CA PRO A 111 9.56 -2.81 5.85
C PRO A 111 9.36 -4.09 5.03
N SER A 112 10.43 -4.83 4.75
CA SER A 112 10.29 -6.17 4.15
C SER A 112 9.55 -7.11 5.09
N ASP A 113 8.55 -7.83 4.56
CA ASP A 113 7.80 -8.85 5.30
C ASP A 113 8.70 -9.95 5.87
N ASP A 114 9.77 -10.31 5.16
CA ASP A 114 10.63 -11.44 5.50
C ASP A 114 11.80 -11.05 6.42
N THR A 115 12.32 -9.83 6.29
CA THR A 115 13.55 -9.40 6.98
C THR A 115 13.37 -8.21 7.91
N GLY A 116 12.24 -7.50 7.84
CA GLY A 116 11.98 -6.29 8.64
C GLY A 116 12.82 -5.07 8.23
N HIS A 117 13.70 -5.17 7.23
CA HIS A 117 14.54 -4.06 6.81
C HIS A 117 13.75 -2.97 6.08
N PRO A 118 14.11 -1.68 6.26
CA PRO A 118 13.45 -0.58 5.59
C PRO A 118 13.73 -0.61 4.08
N CYS A 119 12.72 -0.23 3.29
CA CYS A 119 12.89 -0.03 1.86
C CYS A 119 13.70 1.24 1.59
N THR A 120 14.64 1.17 0.65
CA THR A 120 15.48 2.33 0.27
C THR A 120 14.81 3.26 -0.75
N LYS A 121 13.80 2.78 -1.47
CA LYS A 121 13.09 3.61 -2.45
C LYS A 121 12.22 4.65 -1.78
N LYS A 122 12.18 5.82 -2.42
CA LYS A 122 11.24 6.88 -2.12
C LYS A 122 9.92 6.66 -2.87
N ILE A 123 8.84 7.12 -2.27
CA ILE A 123 7.52 7.17 -2.90
C ILE A 123 7.56 8.26 -3.98
N PRO A 124 7.12 7.98 -5.22
CA PRO A 124 7.12 8.97 -6.31
C PRO A 124 6.34 10.22 -5.97
N ARG A 125 6.69 11.33 -6.62
CA ARG A 125 5.90 12.56 -6.52
C ARG A 125 4.47 12.32 -6.99
N GLY A 126 3.50 12.84 -6.22
CA GLY A 126 2.08 12.76 -6.53
C GLY A 126 1.41 11.46 -6.08
N TRP A 127 2.16 10.55 -5.47
CA TRP A 127 1.64 9.28 -4.97
C TRP A 127 1.53 9.34 -3.45
N THR A 128 0.51 8.72 -2.88
CA THR A 128 0.47 8.48 -1.44
C THR A 128 1.38 7.32 -1.02
N ALA A 129 1.63 7.14 0.27
CA ALA A 129 2.53 6.09 0.75
C ALA A 129 2.03 4.67 0.40
N SER A 130 0.71 4.45 0.49
CA SER A 130 0.03 3.22 0.11
C SER A 130 0.03 2.97 -1.40
N GLU A 131 -0.08 4.02 -2.22
CA GLU A 131 0.11 3.97 -3.68
C GLU A 131 1.52 3.59 -4.04
N GLY A 132 2.53 4.23 -3.45
CA GLY A 132 3.93 3.92 -3.80
C GLY A 132 4.33 2.51 -3.44
N HIS A 133 3.83 1.97 -2.32
CA HIS A 133 4.09 0.59 -1.95
C HIS A 133 3.21 -0.41 -2.71
N GLY A 134 1.89 -0.23 -2.70
CA GLY A 134 0.93 -1.17 -3.28
C GLY A 134 0.71 -1.04 -4.78
N GLY A 135 1.04 0.12 -5.37
CA GLY A 135 0.72 0.52 -6.73
C GLY A 135 1.88 0.47 -7.74
N GLY A 136 3.03 -0.10 -7.37
CA GLY A 136 4.02 -0.51 -8.40
C GLY A 136 5.49 -0.25 -8.15
N HIS A 137 5.91 0.30 -7.00
CA HIS A 137 7.34 0.35 -6.68
C HIS A 137 7.73 -0.87 -5.87
N PHE A 138 8.50 -1.77 -6.48
CA PHE A 138 9.03 -2.96 -5.81
C PHE A 138 9.88 -2.57 -4.60
N TRP A 139 9.72 -3.29 -3.49
CA TRP A 139 10.56 -3.14 -2.30
C TRP A 139 12.03 -3.34 -2.65
N GLN A 140 12.91 -2.46 -2.16
CA GLN A 140 14.33 -2.50 -2.47
C GLN A 140 15.17 -2.42 -1.19
N SER A 141 15.89 -3.51 -0.89
CA SER A 141 16.82 -3.56 0.23
C SER A 141 18.06 -2.69 -0.03
N PRO A 142 18.76 -2.23 1.04
CA PRO A 142 20.04 -1.56 0.89
C PRO A 142 21.06 -2.37 0.09
N LYS A 143 21.09 -3.69 0.26
CA LYS A 143 22.01 -4.57 -0.45
C LYS A 143 21.65 -4.71 -1.94
N VAL A 144 20.37 -4.79 -2.29
CA VAL A 144 19.94 -4.75 -3.70
C VAL A 144 20.37 -3.43 -4.33
N ALA A 145 20.15 -2.29 -3.65
CA ALA A 145 20.53 -0.98 -4.17
C ALA A 145 22.06 -0.81 -4.34
N GLU A 146 22.86 -1.37 -3.42
CA GLU A 146 24.33 -1.40 -3.55
C GLU A 146 24.77 -2.21 -4.76
N LEU A 147 24.21 -3.41 -4.92
CA LEU A 147 24.54 -4.32 -6.00
C LEU A 147 24.11 -3.78 -7.38
N GLU A 148 22.93 -3.17 -7.49
CA GLU A 148 22.50 -2.46 -8.72
C GLU A 148 23.48 -1.34 -9.10
N LYS A 149 23.91 -0.52 -8.13
CA LYS A 149 24.89 0.56 -8.38
C LYS A 149 26.25 0.03 -8.85
N ALA A 150 26.66 -1.14 -8.36
CA ALA A 150 27.88 -1.81 -8.80
C ALA A 150 27.73 -2.50 -10.17
N GLY A 151 26.51 -2.55 -10.72
CA GLY A 151 26.21 -3.22 -11.99
C GLY A 151 26.39 -4.74 -11.92
N VAL A 152 26.36 -5.34 -10.73
CA VAL A 152 26.58 -6.78 -10.60
C VAL A 152 25.43 -7.58 -11.19
N HIS A 153 25.74 -8.78 -11.68
CA HIS A 153 24.74 -9.80 -11.94
C HIS A 153 24.50 -10.61 -10.66
N TYR A 154 23.24 -10.80 -10.28
CA TYR A 154 22.84 -11.50 -9.06
C TYR A 154 21.48 -12.19 -9.25
N ASP A 155 21.16 -13.17 -8.39
CA ASP A 155 19.81 -13.70 -8.32
C ASP A 155 18.91 -12.79 -7.47
N ALA A 156 17.99 -12.08 -8.13
CA ALA A 156 17.05 -11.20 -7.45
C ALA A 156 16.14 -11.96 -6.48
N GLY A 157 15.82 -13.24 -6.75
CA GLY A 157 15.02 -14.09 -5.86
C GLY A 157 15.69 -14.31 -4.51
N GLN A 158 16.95 -14.74 -4.49
CA GLN A 158 17.74 -14.89 -3.26
C GLN A 158 17.95 -13.58 -2.49
N LEU A 159 18.14 -12.46 -3.20
CA LEU A 159 18.30 -11.16 -2.55
C LEU A 159 17.03 -10.68 -1.85
N LEU A 160 15.87 -10.96 -2.44
CA LEU A 160 14.58 -10.62 -1.85
C LEU A 160 14.22 -11.53 -0.66
N SER A 161 14.74 -12.77 -0.62
CA SER A 161 14.53 -13.70 0.51
C SER A 161 15.45 -13.46 1.71
N GLY A 162 16.32 -12.44 1.65
CA GLY A 162 17.26 -12.11 2.73
C GLY A 162 18.40 -13.11 2.90
N GLN A 163 18.52 -14.11 2.02
CA GLN A 163 19.62 -15.07 2.04
C GLN A 163 20.88 -14.47 1.41
N PRO A 164 22.08 -15.01 1.72
CA PRO A 164 23.30 -14.63 1.02
C PRO A 164 23.15 -14.91 -0.48
N ALA A 165 23.02 -13.86 -1.30
CA ALA A 165 22.97 -14.02 -2.74
C ALA A 165 24.38 -14.11 -3.34
N LYS A 166 24.56 -15.05 -4.27
CA LYS A 166 25.73 -15.08 -5.14
C LYS A 166 25.62 -13.95 -6.17
N TYR A 167 26.70 -13.22 -6.37
CA TYR A 167 26.79 -12.13 -7.34
C TYR A 167 28.18 -12.09 -7.98
N HIS A 168 28.30 -11.44 -9.13
CA HIS A 168 29.59 -11.13 -9.76
C HIS A 168 29.54 -9.80 -10.50
N LEU A 169 30.70 -9.13 -10.64
CA LEU A 169 30.79 -7.88 -11.37
C LEU A 169 30.77 -8.13 -12.89
N PRO A 170 30.40 -7.12 -13.70
CA PRO A 170 30.43 -7.24 -15.16
C PRO A 170 31.79 -7.71 -15.71
N LYS A 171 32.89 -7.26 -15.09
CA LYS A 171 34.25 -7.65 -15.46
C LYS A 171 34.57 -9.15 -15.22
N ASP A 172 33.82 -9.79 -14.34
CA ASP A 172 33.98 -11.19 -13.95
C ASP A 172 32.95 -12.10 -14.67
N CYS A 173 32.18 -11.53 -15.62
CA CYS A 173 31.13 -12.22 -16.35
C CYS A 173 31.73 -13.21 -17.36
N THR A 174 31.46 -14.50 -17.16
CA THR A 174 31.73 -15.56 -18.15
C THR A 174 30.48 -15.84 -19.00
N PRO A 175 30.61 -16.43 -20.21
CA PRO A 175 29.44 -16.77 -21.05
C PRO A 175 28.39 -17.68 -20.39
N ASP A 176 28.77 -18.41 -19.35
CA ASP A 176 27.91 -19.34 -18.61
C ASP A 176 27.49 -18.83 -17.22
N CYS A 177 27.78 -17.57 -16.89
CA CYS A 177 27.52 -17.01 -15.57
C CYS A 177 26.03 -17.03 -15.16
N TRP A 178 25.11 -17.07 -16.13
CA TRP A 178 23.67 -17.23 -15.91
C TRP A 178 23.30 -18.56 -15.22
N LYS A 179 24.16 -19.58 -15.31
CA LYS A 179 23.99 -20.88 -14.64
C LYS A 179 24.30 -20.85 -13.14
N TRP A 180 24.80 -19.72 -12.62
CA TRP A 180 25.13 -19.59 -11.20
C TRP A 180 23.90 -19.34 -10.31
N ARG A 181 22.71 -19.15 -10.91
CA ARG A 181 21.42 -19.05 -10.17
C ARG A 181 21.04 -20.35 -9.45
N ASP A 182 21.50 -21.50 -9.95
CA ASP A 182 21.07 -22.83 -9.48
C ASP A 182 22.12 -23.55 -8.62
N ARG A 183 23.15 -22.85 -8.14
CA ARG A 183 24.23 -23.43 -7.30
C ARG A 183 24.28 -22.83 -5.92
#